data_AF-A0A2E2LCU3-F1
#
_entry.id   AF-A0A2E2LCU3-F1
#
_cell.length_a   1.000
_cell.length_b   1.000
_cell.length_c   1.000
_cell.angle_alpha   90.00
_cell.angle_beta   90.00
_cell.angle_gamma   90.00
#
_symmetry.space_group_name_H-M   'P 1'
#
loop_
_entity.id
_entity.type
_entity.pdbx_description
1 polymer ?
#
loop_
_entity_poly.entity_id
_entity_poly.type
_entity_poly.pdbx_seq_one_letter_code
_entity_poly.pdbx_strand_id
1 'polypeptide(L)'
;MAIKKRPQADPAAIEAFGAAADTPAEAPAPVAAVPTPPRETAPARTAAPGEWPADVAKTLLIRWPDATLPAELAEVAGLEDRSQHKTALRALQRGLEVLRAEHRA
;
A
#
# COMPACT_ATOMS: atom_id res chain seq x y z
N MET A 1 -40.91 -21.77 -1.64
CA MET A 1 -39.62 -21.32 -1.05
C MET A 1 -39.90 -20.05 -0.25
N ALA A 2 -39.93 -20.13 1.09
CA ALA A 2 -40.23 -18.99 1.95
C ALA A 2 -38.96 -18.20 2.25
N ILE A 3 -38.88 -16.94 1.82
CA ILE A 3 -37.76 -16.04 2.12
C ILE A 3 -37.98 -15.52 3.54
N LYS A 4 -37.13 -15.99 4.48
CA LYS A 4 -37.14 -15.51 5.86
C LYS A 4 -36.78 -14.01 5.86
N LYS A 5 -37.69 -13.17 6.37
CA LYS A 5 -37.47 -11.72 6.55
C LYS A 5 -36.24 -11.49 7.42
N ARG A 6 -35.35 -10.60 6.99
CA ARG A 6 -34.17 -10.17 7.74
C ARG A 6 -34.63 -9.43 9.01
N PRO A 7 -34.04 -9.70 10.19
CA PRO A 7 -34.36 -8.94 11.40
C PRO A 7 -34.01 -7.47 11.20
N GLN A 8 -34.92 -6.59 11.67
CA GLN A 8 -34.74 -5.15 11.61
C GLN A 8 -33.67 -4.74 12.62
N ALA A 9 -32.73 -3.91 12.18
CA ALA A 9 -31.67 -3.41 13.05
C ALA A 9 -32.26 -2.51 14.13
N ASP A 10 -31.79 -2.69 15.38
CA ASP A 10 -32.19 -1.90 16.53
C ASP A 10 -31.53 -0.51 16.47
N PRO A 11 -32.31 0.57 16.40
CA PRO A 11 -31.79 1.94 16.39
C PRO A 11 -30.89 2.26 17.59
N ALA A 12 -31.20 1.70 18.78
CA ALA A 12 -30.43 1.96 19.99
C ALA A 12 -29.02 1.35 19.93
N ALA A 13 -28.87 0.20 19.28
CA ALA A 13 -27.56 -0.44 19.08
C ALA A 13 -26.68 0.36 18.10
N ILE A 14 -27.29 1.00 17.11
CA ILE A 14 -26.58 1.85 16.14
C ILE A 14 -26.10 3.13 16.83
N GLU A 15 -26.93 3.73 17.68
CA GLU A 15 -26.58 4.93 18.43
C GLU A 15 -25.47 4.66 19.46
N ALA A 16 -25.53 3.53 20.18
CA ALA A 16 -24.48 3.12 21.10
C ALA A 16 -23.13 2.86 20.40
N PHE A 17 -23.14 2.32 19.18
CA PHE A 17 -21.93 2.17 18.38
C PHE A 17 -21.32 3.52 17.97
N GLY A 18 -22.15 4.50 17.59
CA GLY A 18 -21.71 5.85 17.29
C GLY A 18 -21.07 6.54 18.49
N ALA A 19 -21.72 6.46 19.66
CA ALA A 19 -21.20 7.04 20.89
C ALA A 19 -19.85 6.44 21.33
N ALA A 20 -19.63 5.14 21.08
CA ALA A 20 -18.35 4.49 21.36
C ALA A 20 -17.21 4.98 20.43
N ALA A 21 -17.53 5.46 19.23
CA ALA A 21 -16.54 5.98 18.27
C ALA A 21 -16.08 7.42 18.60
N ASP A 22 -16.91 8.21 19.27
CA ASP A 22 -16.59 9.58 19.71
C ASP A 22 -15.75 9.64 21.00
N THR A 23 -15.47 8.50 21.62
CA THR A 23 -14.60 8.46 22.80
C THR A 23 -13.14 8.60 22.36
N PRO A 24 -12.41 9.66 22.75
CA PRO A 24 -11.00 9.80 22.40
C PRO A 24 -10.24 8.61 22.99
N ALA A 25 -9.55 7.85 22.14
CA ALA A 25 -8.66 6.81 22.59
C ALA A 25 -7.57 7.45 23.47
N GLU A 26 -7.52 7.08 24.75
CA GLU A 26 -6.44 7.46 25.65
C GLU A 26 -5.11 7.02 25.02
N ALA A 27 -4.18 7.98 24.88
CA ALA A 27 -2.93 7.74 24.20
C ALA A 27 -2.15 6.64 24.95
N PRO A 28 -1.69 5.57 24.26
CA PRO A 28 -0.89 4.55 24.90
C PRO A 28 0.41 5.18 25.44
N ALA A 29 0.77 4.81 26.66
CA ALA A 29 2.02 5.23 27.28
C ALA A 29 3.23 4.89 26.37
N PRO A 30 4.29 5.73 26.35
CA PRO A 30 5.43 5.49 25.49
C PRO A 30 6.14 4.20 25.88
N VAL A 31 6.00 3.17 25.05
CA VAL A 31 6.79 1.95 25.14
C VAL A 31 8.22 2.25 24.70
N ALA A 32 9.17 2.04 25.62
CA ALA A 32 10.59 2.19 25.33
C ALA A 32 11.00 1.26 24.18
N ALA A 33 11.70 1.82 23.19
CA ALA A 33 12.17 1.07 22.02
C ALA A 33 13.20 0.01 22.45
N VAL A 34 12.84 -1.26 22.32
CA VAL A 34 13.77 -2.37 22.47
C VAL A 34 14.58 -2.49 21.17
N PRO A 35 15.92 -2.54 21.21
CA PRO A 35 16.73 -2.66 20.00
C PRO A 35 16.45 -3.99 19.28
N THR A 36 16.06 -3.89 18.02
CA THR A 36 15.82 -5.04 17.14
C THR A 36 17.14 -5.73 16.80
N PRO A 37 17.28 -7.05 17.02
CA PRO A 37 18.49 -7.77 16.64
C PRO A 37 18.67 -7.76 15.11
N PRO A 38 19.92 -7.83 14.62
CA PRO A 38 20.20 -7.93 13.19
C PRO A 38 19.50 -9.15 12.60
N ARG A 39 18.81 -8.96 11.47
CA ARG A 39 18.12 -10.03 10.76
C ARG A 39 19.16 -10.97 10.14
N GLU A 40 19.23 -12.20 10.63
CA GLU A 40 20.02 -13.25 9.99
C GLU A 40 19.47 -13.50 8.57
N THR A 41 20.34 -13.39 7.57
CA THR A 41 20.01 -13.70 6.18
C THR A 41 19.96 -15.21 6.02
N ALA A 42 18.75 -15.76 5.87
CA ALA A 42 18.56 -17.16 5.52
C ALA A 42 19.23 -17.48 4.16
N PRO A 43 19.74 -18.71 3.96
CA PRO A 43 20.37 -19.11 2.71
C PRO A 43 19.39 -19.00 1.53
N ALA A 44 19.91 -18.60 0.37
CA ALA A 44 19.14 -18.42 -0.85
C ALA A 44 18.43 -19.73 -1.23
N ARG A 45 17.08 -19.72 -1.23
CA ARG A 45 16.29 -20.79 -1.83
C ARG A 45 16.24 -20.58 -3.33
N THR A 46 16.47 -21.66 -4.08
CA THR A 46 16.18 -21.69 -5.51
C THR A 46 14.67 -21.55 -5.71
N ALA A 47 14.25 -20.45 -6.34
CA ALA A 47 12.84 -20.18 -6.62
C ALA A 47 12.26 -21.25 -7.55
N ALA A 48 11.09 -21.79 -7.20
CA ALA A 48 10.37 -22.74 -8.04
C ALA A 48 9.84 -22.07 -9.33
N PRO A 49 9.53 -22.83 -10.40
CA PRO A 49 8.94 -22.25 -11.61
C PRO A 49 7.63 -21.51 -11.29
N GLY A 50 7.56 -20.23 -11.66
CA GLY A 50 6.42 -19.34 -11.34
C GLY A 50 6.52 -18.63 -9.99
N GLU A 51 7.55 -18.93 -9.19
CA GLU A 51 7.85 -18.19 -7.98
C GLU A 51 8.56 -16.87 -8.32
N TRP A 52 8.28 -15.83 -7.53
CA TRP A 52 8.93 -14.54 -7.66
C TRP A 52 10.44 -14.69 -7.45
N PRO A 53 11.30 -14.02 -8.25
CA PRO A 53 12.74 -14.16 -8.09
C PRO A 53 13.18 -13.82 -6.66
N ALA A 54 14.03 -14.68 -6.08
CA ALA A 54 14.42 -14.57 -4.67
C ALA A 54 15.19 -13.28 -4.36
N ASP A 55 15.85 -12.70 -5.36
CA ASP A 55 16.66 -11.49 -5.31
C ASP A 55 15.89 -10.20 -5.68
N VAL A 56 14.63 -10.32 -6.11
CA VAL A 56 13.82 -9.17 -6.52
C VAL A 56 12.80 -8.82 -5.45
N ALA A 57 12.85 -7.58 -4.96
CA ALA A 57 11.85 -7.09 -4.02
C ALA A 57 10.44 -7.07 -4.66
N LYS A 58 9.42 -7.52 -3.91
CA LYS A 58 8.01 -7.49 -4.33
C LYS A 58 7.36 -6.12 -4.20
N THR A 59 7.92 -5.27 -3.34
CA THR A 59 7.37 -3.96 -3.00
C THR A 59 8.47 -2.91 -3.00
N LEU A 60 8.09 -1.68 -3.32
CA LEU A 60 8.96 -0.52 -3.26
C LEU A 60 8.24 0.56 -2.46
N LEU A 61 8.89 1.06 -1.41
CA LEU A 61 8.43 2.23 -0.67
C LEU A 61 9.20 3.45 -1.17
N ILE A 62 8.47 4.46 -1.63
CA ILE A 62 9.05 5.71 -2.12
C ILE A 62 8.88 6.78 -1.04
N ARG A 63 9.99 7.40 -0.64
CA ARG A 63 9.98 8.62 0.19
C ARG A 63 10.18 9.82 -0.73
N TRP A 64 9.18 10.69 -0.80
CA TRP A 64 9.24 11.89 -1.62
C TRP A 64 10.02 12.99 -0.89
N PRO A 65 11.03 13.61 -1.52
CA PRO A 65 11.75 14.74 -0.92
C PRO A 65 10.90 16.02 -0.91
N ASP A 66 9.98 16.16 -1.87
CA ASP A 66 9.06 17.27 -2.02
C ASP A 66 7.75 16.81 -2.70
N ALA A 67 6.77 17.71 -2.81
CA ALA A 67 5.42 17.40 -3.29
C ALA A 67 5.25 17.46 -4.82
N THR A 68 6.25 17.93 -5.57
CA THR A 68 6.12 18.23 -7.01
C THR A 68 5.80 16.95 -7.81
N LEU A 69 6.64 15.93 -7.64
CA LEU A 69 6.52 14.66 -8.34
C LEU A 69 5.26 13.85 -7.97
N PRO A 70 4.89 13.70 -6.68
CA PRO A 70 3.63 13.02 -6.34
C PRO A 70 2.38 13.80 -6.78
N ALA A 71 2.42 15.13 -6.88
CA ALA A 71 1.31 15.93 -7.40
C ALA A 71 1.13 15.71 -8.92
N GLU A 72 2.21 15.78 -9.69
CA GLU A 72 2.19 15.48 -11.14
C GLU A 72 1.67 14.07 -11.40
N LEU A 73 2.13 13.08 -10.62
CA LEU A 73 1.65 11.71 -10.72
C LEU A 73 0.13 11.59 -10.48
N ALA A 74 -0.41 12.34 -9.51
CA ALA A 74 -1.84 12.36 -9.23
C ALA A 74 -2.65 13.00 -10.37
N GLU A 75 -2.15 14.09 -10.94
CA GLU A 75 -2.76 14.78 -12.08
C GLU A 75 -2.83 13.86 -13.29
N VAL A 76 -1.71 13.22 -13.67
CA VAL A 76 -1.67 12.27 -14.79
C VAL A 76 -2.59 11.08 -14.54
N ALA A 77 -2.67 10.58 -13.30
CA ALA A 77 -3.60 9.51 -12.97
C ALA A 77 -5.06 9.92 -13.17
N GLY A 78 -5.43 11.16 -12.84
CA GLY A 78 -6.74 11.74 -13.11
C GLY A 78 -7.04 11.88 -14.61
N LEU A 79 -6.05 12.35 -15.39
CA LEU A 79 -6.19 12.48 -16.85
C LEU A 79 -6.42 11.13 -17.55
N GLU A 80 -5.82 10.07 -17.04
CA GLU A 80 -5.94 8.72 -17.63
C GLU A 80 -7.09 7.89 -17.07
N ASP A 81 -7.87 8.42 -16.12
CA ASP A 81 -8.89 7.68 -15.36
C ASP A 81 -8.33 6.37 -14.76
N ARG A 82 -7.15 6.47 -14.12
CA ARG A 82 -6.42 5.33 -13.56
C ARG A 82 -6.05 5.57 -12.10
N SER A 83 -5.83 4.46 -11.38
CA SER A 83 -5.28 4.56 -10.04
C SER A 83 -3.83 5.05 -10.09
N GLN A 84 -3.45 5.84 -9.09
CA GLN A 84 -2.11 6.39 -8.95
C GLN A 84 -1.02 5.31 -9.02
N HIS A 85 -1.26 4.13 -8.41
CA HIS A 85 -0.34 3.00 -8.46
C HIS A 85 -0.10 2.48 -9.90
N LYS A 86 -1.16 2.31 -10.70
CA LYS A 86 -1.02 1.85 -12.09
C LYS A 86 -0.27 2.89 -12.93
N THR A 87 -0.57 4.17 -12.73
CA THR A 87 0.12 5.27 -13.39
C THR A 87 1.61 5.29 -13.03
N ALA A 88 1.95 5.08 -11.75
CA ALA A 88 3.34 5.03 -11.29
C ALA A 88 4.12 3.89 -11.94
N LEU A 89 3.55 2.68 -11.99
CA LEU A 89 4.19 1.54 -12.65
C LEU A 89 4.43 1.79 -14.14
N ARG A 90 3.47 2.40 -14.84
CA ARG A 90 3.61 2.75 -16.24
C ARG A 90 4.68 3.83 -16.48
N ALA A 91 4.70 4.86 -15.65
CA ALA A 91 5.72 5.90 -15.71
C ALA A 91 7.12 5.30 -15.49
N LEU A 92 7.27 4.40 -14.50
CA LEU A 92 8.52 3.70 -14.24
C LEU A 92 8.96 2.83 -15.42
N GLN A 93 8.06 2.05 -16.02
CA GLN A 93 8.36 1.22 -17.19
C GLN A 93 8.88 2.07 -18.36
N ARG A 94 8.18 3.15 -18.70
CA ARG A 94 8.59 4.07 -19.76
C ARG A 94 9.92 4.74 -19.48
N GLY A 95 10.13 5.20 -18.25
CA GLY A 95 11.42 5.79 -17.84
C GLY A 95 12.57 4.80 -18.01
N LEU A 96 12.40 3.55 -17.60
CA LEU A 96 13.42 2.51 -17.77
C LEU A 96 13.71 2.17 -19.24
N GLU A 97 12.69 2.19 -20.11
CA GLU A 97 12.86 2.01 -21.55
C GLU A 97 13.70 3.13 -22.18
N VAL A 98 13.40 4.39 -21.83
CA VAL A 98 14.16 5.57 -22.28
C VAL A 98 15.62 5.48 -21.81
N LEU A 99 15.84 5.25 -20.51
CA LEU A 99 17.19 5.12 -19.96
C LEU A 99 17.98 4.00 -20.63
N ARG A 100 17.35 2.85 -20.90
CA ARG A 100 18.01 1.74 -21.61
C ARG A 100 18.36 2.10 -23.05
N ALA A 101 17.52 2.87 -23.74
CA ALA A 101 17.80 3.33 -25.09
C ALA A 101 18.99 4.30 -25.12
N GLU A 102 19.06 5.22 -24.17
CA GLU A 102 20.18 6.17 -24.03
C GLU A 102 21.52 5.47 -23.82
N HIS A 103 21.56 4.37 -23.06
CA HIS A 103 22.79 3.60 -22.83
C HIS A 103 23.21 2.70 -24.00
N ARG A 104 22.35 2.55 -25.02
CA ARG A 104 22.63 1.76 -26.23
C ARG A 104 23.04 2.61 -27.42
N ALA A 105 22.87 3.93 -27.34
CA ALA A 105 23.27 4.90 -28.35
C ALA A 105 24.74 5.29 -28.18
#